data_AF-A0A8T7K7Y7-F1
#
_entry.id   AF-A0A8T7K7Y7-F1
#
_cell.length_a   1.000
_cell.length_b   1.000
_cell.length_c   1.000
_cell.angle_alpha   90.00
_cell.angle_beta   90.00
_cell.angle_gamma   90.00
#
_symmetry.space_group_name_H-M   'P 1'
#
loop_
_entity.id
_entity.type
_entity.pdbx_description
1 polymer ?
#
loop_
_entity_poly.entity_id
_entity_poly.type
_entity_poly.pdbx_seq_one_letter_code
_entity_poly.pdbx_strand_id
1 'polypeptide(L)'
;MYKHYQDWNELAPRGLLLIGFGISILGEAIILKSKNKSFWRWFPLGTIALIVINAGISVFSEATKQRALYEMKLSQPLDKQS
;
A
#
# COMPACT_ATOMS: atom_id res chain seq x y z
N MET A 1 -30.41 -3.48 -9.56
CA MET A 1 -29.27 -4.41 -9.55
C MET A 1 -27.97 -3.59 -9.44
N TYR A 2 -27.71 -2.97 -8.29
CA TYR A 2 -26.53 -2.11 -8.08
C TYR A 2 -25.35 -2.97 -7.57
N LYS A 3 -24.75 -3.73 -8.46
CA LYS A 3 -23.38 -4.26 -8.29
C LYS A 3 -22.44 -3.18 -8.83
N HIS A 4 -21.35 -2.84 -8.14
CA HIS A 4 -20.18 -2.01 -8.57
C HIS A 4 -19.76 -0.82 -7.68
N TYR A 5 -19.94 -0.87 -6.36
CA TYR A 5 -19.26 0.09 -5.46
C TYR A 5 -18.55 -0.55 -4.25
N GLN A 6 -18.33 -1.87 -4.27
CA GLN A 6 -17.63 -2.57 -3.19
C GLN A 6 -16.12 -2.76 -3.47
N ASP A 7 -15.71 -2.82 -4.75
CA ASP A 7 -14.29 -2.97 -5.12
C ASP A 7 -13.39 -1.81 -4.65
N TRP A 8 -14.01 -0.70 -4.26
CA TRP A 8 -13.34 0.53 -3.92
C TRP A 8 -12.82 0.59 -2.47
N ASN A 9 -13.46 -0.14 -1.56
CA ASN A 9 -13.06 -0.17 -0.14
C ASN A 9 -12.08 -1.30 0.19
N GLU A 10 -11.90 -2.28 -0.71
CA GLU A 10 -10.96 -3.39 -0.51
C GLU A 10 -9.54 -3.12 -1.03
N LEU A 11 -9.34 -2.10 -1.88
CA LEU A 11 -8.01 -1.74 -2.39
C LEU A 11 -7.10 -1.19 -1.29
N ALA A 12 -7.64 -0.41 -0.36
CA ALA A 12 -6.91 0.14 0.79
C ALA A 12 -6.37 -0.95 1.73
N PRO A 13 -7.18 -1.90 2.25
CA PRO A 13 -6.65 -2.99 3.07
C PRO A 13 -5.73 -3.91 2.28
N ARG A 14 -5.95 -4.13 0.98
CA ARG A 14 -5.06 -4.93 0.13
C ARG A 14 -3.67 -4.31 -0.04
N GLY A 15 -3.59 -2.99 -0.24
CA GLY A 15 -2.33 -2.25 -0.26
C GLY A 15 -1.62 -2.30 1.09
N LEU A 16 -2.36 -2.16 2.19
CA LEU A 16 -1.81 -2.24 3.54
C LEU A 16 -1.28 -3.64 3.89
N LEU A 17 -1.97 -4.70 3.45
CA LEU A 17 -1.52 -6.09 3.58
C LEU A 17 -0.24 -6.35 2.77
N LEU A 18 -0.13 -5.79 1.56
CA LEU A 18 1.07 -5.86 0.73
C LEU A 18 2.27 -5.17 1.40
N ILE A 19 2.05 -4.01 2.00
CA ILE A 19 3.08 -3.28 2.76
C ILE A 19 3.52 -4.11 3.97
N GLY A 20 2.56 -4.64 4.75
CA GLY A 20 2.85 -5.51 5.91
C GLY A 20 3.64 -6.76 5.51
N PHE A 21 3.25 -7.41 4.42
CA PHE A 21 3.95 -8.56 3.86
C PHE A 21 5.38 -8.21 3.43
N GLY A 22 5.57 -7.08 2.75
CA GLY A 22 6.89 -6.58 2.39
C GLY A 22 7.76 -6.27 3.61
N ILE A 23 7.19 -5.70 4.67
CA ILE A 23 7.90 -5.45 5.94
C ILE A 23 8.29 -6.75 6.63
N SER A 24 7.45 -7.80 6.61
CA SER A 24 7.81 -9.12 7.14
C SER A 24 9.00 -9.73 6.41
N ILE A 25 9.02 -9.66 5.06
CA ILE A 25 10.15 -10.14 4.25
C ILE A 25 11.41 -9.30 4.54
N LEU A 26 11.26 -7.98 4.68
CA LEU A 26 12.35 -7.09 5.04
C LEU A 26 12.92 -7.44 6.44
N GLY A 27 12.05 -7.77 7.39
CA GLY A 27 12.42 -8.23 8.73
C GLY A 27 13.22 -9.54 8.69
N GLU A 28 12.78 -10.53 7.94
CA GLU A 28 13.55 -11.76 7.71
C GLU A 28 14.91 -11.48 7.06
N ALA A 29 14.97 -10.59 6.07
CA ALA A 29 16.22 -10.19 5.42
C ALA A 29 17.18 -9.52 6.42
N ILE A 30 16.68 -8.67 7.32
CA ILE A 30 17.47 -8.02 8.37
C ILE A 30 17.97 -9.04 9.40
N ILE A 31 17.14 -10.00 9.80
CA ILE A 31 17.53 -11.08 10.72
C ILE A 31 18.58 -11.99 10.06
N LEU A 32 18.44 -12.32 8.78
CA LEU A 32 19.42 -13.08 8.01
C LEU A 32 20.75 -12.33 7.88
N LYS A 33 20.70 -11.02 7.66
CA LYS A 33 21.87 -10.13 7.69
C LYS A 33 22.56 -10.16 9.06
N SER A 34 21.77 -10.08 10.15
CA SER A 34 22.28 -10.11 11.52
C SER A 34 22.92 -11.46 11.88
N LYS A 35 22.40 -12.57 11.35
CA LYS A 35 22.96 -13.93 11.53
C LYS A 35 24.20 -14.23 10.67
N ASN A 36 24.83 -13.23 10.06
CA ASN A 36 26.04 -13.38 9.25
C ASN A 36 25.86 -14.34 8.03
N LYS A 37 24.63 -14.53 7.56
CA LYS A 37 24.36 -15.28 6.32
C LYS A 37 24.84 -14.47 5.11
N SER A 38 25.32 -15.19 4.10
CA SER A 38 25.95 -14.63 2.90
C SER A 38 25.20 -13.41 2.34
N PHE A 39 25.95 -12.31 2.13
CA PHE A 39 25.46 -11.02 1.60
C PHE A 39 24.54 -11.18 0.39
N TRP A 40 24.92 -12.12 -0.47
CA TRP A 40 24.22 -12.52 -1.68
C TRP A 40 22.80 -13.03 -1.49
N ARG A 41 22.41 -13.45 -0.29
CA ARG A 41 21.08 -14.02 -0.03
C ARG A 41 20.12 -13.04 0.63
N TRP A 42 20.61 -12.16 1.50
CA TRP A 42 19.75 -11.16 2.16
C TRP A 42 19.59 -9.89 1.33
N PHE A 43 20.58 -9.51 0.53
CA PHE A 43 20.53 -8.31 -0.30
C PHE A 43 19.38 -8.34 -1.33
N PRO A 44 19.27 -9.34 -2.23
CA PRO A 44 18.17 -9.40 -3.19
C PRO A 44 16.81 -9.58 -2.51
N LEU A 45 16.76 -10.28 -1.38
CA LEU A 45 15.52 -10.46 -0.59
C LEU A 45 15.01 -9.12 -0.06
N GLY A 46 15.93 -8.27 0.44
CA GLY A 46 15.62 -6.91 0.86
C GLY A 46 15.22 -5.99 -0.31
N THR A 47 15.86 -6.12 -1.47
CA THR A 47 15.48 -5.36 -2.67
C THR A 47 14.08 -5.72 -3.16
N ILE A 48 13.75 -7.02 -3.18
CA ILE A 48 12.41 -7.50 -3.53
C ILE A 48 11.38 -6.95 -2.52
N ALA A 49 11.69 -6.98 -1.22
CA ALA A 49 10.83 -6.40 -0.19
C ALA A 49 10.59 -4.90 -0.44
N LEU A 50 11.62 -4.12 -0.78
CA LEU A 50 11.50 -2.72 -1.14
C LEU A 50 10.61 -2.47 -2.36
N ILE A 51 10.75 -3.29 -3.41
CA ILE A 51 9.90 -3.22 -4.61
C ILE A 51 8.44 -3.50 -4.24
N VAL A 52 8.18 -4.53 -3.44
CA VAL A 52 6.84 -4.92 -2.99
C VAL A 52 6.21 -3.83 -2.11
N ILE A 53 6.98 -3.25 -1.17
CA ILE A 53 6.52 -2.13 -0.33
C ILE A 53 6.19 -0.92 -1.20
N ASN A 54 7.07 -0.55 -2.13
CA ASN A 54 6.86 0.61 -3.00
C ASN A 54 5.64 0.43 -3.90
N ALA A 55 5.44 -0.76 -4.47
CA ALA A 55 4.25 -1.11 -5.22
C ALA A 55 2.98 -1.07 -4.35
N GLY A 56 3.03 -1.60 -3.13
CA GLY A 56 1.93 -1.56 -2.17
C GLY A 56 1.53 -0.13 -1.78
N ILE A 57 2.51 0.76 -1.57
CA ILE A 57 2.29 2.19 -1.29
C ILE A 57 1.62 2.88 -2.48
N SER A 58 2.05 2.63 -3.72
CA SER A 58 1.43 3.23 -4.90
C SER A 58 -0.06 2.87 -5.00
N VAL A 59 -0.40 1.60 -4.85
CA VAL A 59 -1.80 1.11 -4.88
C VAL A 59 -2.62 1.69 -3.72
N PHE A 60 -2.04 1.76 -2.52
CA PHE A 60 -2.69 2.39 -1.37
C PHE A 60 -2.91 3.90 -1.57
N SER A 61 -1.94 4.60 -2.19
CA SER A 61 -2.03 6.03 -2.45
C SER A 61 -3.15 6.38 -3.44
N GLU A 62 -3.41 5.50 -4.41
CA GLU A 62 -4.45 5.71 -5.41
C GLU A 62 -5.85 5.46 -4.82
N ALA A 63 -5.98 4.41 -4.00
CA ALA A 63 -7.20 4.14 -3.24
C ALA A 63 -7.56 5.25 -2.24
N THR A 64 -6.57 5.85 -1.59
CA THR A 64 -6.80 6.98 -0.67
C THR A 64 -7.13 8.27 -1.40
N LYS A 65 -6.45 8.56 -2.53
CA LYS A 65 -6.70 9.76 -3.35
C LYS A 65 -8.15 9.85 -3.83
N GLN A 66 -8.70 8.78 -4.37
CA GLN A 66 -10.07 8.88 -4.90
C GLN A 66 -11.12 8.89 -3.77
N ARG A 67 -10.79 8.49 -2.53
CA ARG A 67 -11.65 8.66 -1.34
C ARG A 67 -11.62 10.09 -0.87
N ALA A 68 -10.42 10.67 -0.75
CA ALA A 68 -10.25 12.08 -0.44
C ALA A 68 -10.92 12.98 -1.49
N LEU A 69 -10.80 12.65 -2.78
CA LEU A 69 -11.44 13.39 -3.87
C LEU A 69 -12.96 13.24 -3.86
N TYR A 70 -13.47 12.07 -3.47
CA TYR A 70 -14.91 11.86 -3.27
C TYR A 70 -15.42 12.70 -2.09
N GLU A 71 -14.72 12.70 -0.96
CA GLU A 71 -15.05 13.52 0.21
C GLU A 71 -14.98 15.02 -0.11
N MET A 72 -14.00 15.48 -0.89
CA MET A 72 -13.91 16.88 -1.34
C MET A 72 -15.06 17.25 -2.29
N LYS A 73 -15.43 16.39 -3.25
CA LYS A 73 -16.59 16.64 -4.13
C LYS A 73 -17.90 16.63 -3.36
N LEU A 74 -18.04 15.75 -2.37
CA LEU A 74 -19.21 15.68 -1.50
C LEU A 74 -19.28 16.85 -0.51
N SER A 75 -18.15 17.49 -0.20
CA SER A 75 -18.07 18.70 0.63
C SER A 75 -18.27 20.01 -0.16
N GLN A 76 -18.32 19.96 -1.49
CA GLN A 76 -18.60 21.11 -2.36
C GLN A 76 -20.07 21.52 -2.61
N PRO A 77 -21.16 20.90 -2.06
CA PRO A 77 -22.52 21.29 -2.42
C PRO A 77 -23.09 22.50 -1.65
N LEU A 78 -22.31 23.31 -0.91
CA LEU A 78 -22.86 24.46 -0.16
C LEU A 78 -22.14 25.81 -0.36
N ASP A 79 -20.97 25.86 -1.02
CA ASP A 79 -20.18 27.11 -1.12
C ASP A 79 -20.31 27.82 -2.49
N LYS A 80 -20.86 27.15 -3.51
CA LYS A 80 -21.07 27.75 -4.85
C LYS A 80 -22.48 28.30 -5.09
N GLN A 81 -23.27 28.46 -4.02
CA GLN A 81 -24.64 29.00 -4.07
C GLN A 81 -24.83 30.30 -3.27
N SER A 82 -23.77 31.00 -2.85
CA SER A 82 -23.86 32.38 -2.33
C SER A 82 -23.10 33.37 -3.19
#